data_AF-A0AAU0F176-F1
#
_entry.id   AF-A0AAU0F176-F1
#
_cell.length_a   1.000
_cell.length_b   1.000
_cell.length_c   1.000
_cell.angle_alpha   90.00
_cell.angle_beta   90.00
_cell.angle_gamma   90.00
#
_symmetry.space_group_name_H-M   'P 1'
#
loop_
_entity.id
_entity.type
_entity.pdbx_description
1 polymer ?
#
loop_
_entity_poly.entity_id
_entity_poly.type
_entity_poly.pdbx_seq_one_letter_code
_entity_poly.pdbx_strand_id
1 'polypeptide(L)' 'MANYLWRVTAKRSVTTKIASGMWVEIVVSNTSRQPTQKEIIEALNAKYGAGTAKPGLSLLNFDIVKL' A
#
# COMPACT_ATOMS: atom_id res chain seq x y z
N MET A 1 -0.25 22.65 6.19
CA MET A 1 -0.82 21.58 5.32
C MET A 1 -1.01 20.34 6.19
N ALA A 2 -2.17 19.68 6.11
CA ALA A 2 -2.39 18.41 6.80
C ALA A 2 -1.82 17.26 5.95
N ASN A 3 -0.96 16.46 6.56
CA ASN A 3 -0.48 15.21 5.99
C ASN A 3 -1.25 14.07 6.64
N TYR A 4 -1.85 13.20 5.85
CA TYR A 4 -2.55 12.03 6.36
C TYR A 4 -1.70 10.80 6.12
N LEU A 5 -1.35 10.12 7.21
CA LEU A 5 -0.56 8.90 7.15
C LEU A 5 -1.50 7.72 7.04
N TRP A 6 -1.20 6.81 6.11
CA TRP A 6 -1.96 5.59 5.90
C TRP A 6 -1.02 4.41 5.99
N ARG A 7 -1.41 3.41 6.78
CA ARG A 7 -0.75 2.12 6.84
C ARG A 7 -1.49 1.13 5.96
N VAL A 8 -0.77 0.53 5.03
CA VAL A 8 -1.31 -0.50 4.13
C VAL A 8 -0.62 -1.81 4.39
N THR A 9 -1.37 -2.79 4.89
CA THR A 9 -0.85 -4.11 5.29
C THR A 9 -1.46 -5.19 4.42
N ALA A 10 -0.64 -6.08 3.84
CA ALA A 10 -1.13 -7.22 3.09
C ALA A 10 -1.78 -8.24 4.04
N LYS A 11 -3.10 -8.47 3.90
CA LYS A 11 -3.85 -9.43 4.73
C LYS A 11 -3.50 -10.88 4.42
N ARG A 12 -3.17 -11.13 3.15
CA ARG A 12 -2.86 -12.46 2.63
C ARG A 12 -1.72 -12.38 1.63
N SER A 13 -1.16 -13.53 1.28
CA SER A 13 -0.22 -13.61 0.16
C SER A 13 -0.94 -13.19 -1.12
N VAL A 14 -0.69 -11.95 -1.56
CA VAL A 14 -1.37 -11.37 -2.72
C VAL A 14 -0.67 -11.78 -4.01
N THR A 15 0.63 -12.04 -3.93
CA THR A 15 1.47 -12.47 -5.05
C THR A 15 2.66 -13.25 -4.49
N THR A 16 3.39 -13.97 -5.35
CA THR A 16 4.62 -14.69 -4.99
C THR A 16 5.67 -13.81 -4.28
N LYS A 17 5.60 -12.48 -4.44
CA LYS A 17 6.50 -11.50 -3.83
C LYS A 17 5.88 -10.69 -2.68
N ILE A 18 4.56 -10.76 -2.48
CA ILE A 18 3.88 -10.08 -1.38
C ILE A 18 3.36 -11.13 -0.42
N ALA A 19 4.10 -11.36 0.65
CA ALA A 19 3.70 -12.23 1.74
C ALA A 19 2.68 -11.55 2.66
N SER A 20 1.84 -12.35 3.32
CA SER A 20 0.97 -11.86 4.40
C SER A 20 1.79 -11.19 5.50
N GLY A 21 1.38 -10.00 5.93
CA GLY A 21 2.07 -9.21 6.96
C GLY A 21 3.06 -8.18 6.42
N MET A 22 3.33 -8.14 5.11
CA MET A 22 4.08 -7.03 4.52
C MET A 22 3.28 -5.74 4.61
N TRP A 23 3.92 -4.63 4.95
CA TRP A 23 3.23 -3.37 5.16
C TRP A 23 4.05 -2.17 4.70
N VAL A 24 3.34 -1.15 4.21
CA VAL A 24 3.90 0.13 3.78
C VAL A 24 3.15 1.29 4.41
N GLU A 25 3.85 2.38 4.58
CA GLU A 25 3.30 3.66 4.99
C GLU A 25 3.21 4.57 3.77
N ILE A 26 2.06 5.21 3.60
CA ILE A 26 1.78 6.13 2.51
C ILE A 26 1.36 7.45 3.12
N VAL A 27 2.12 8.50 2.83
CA VAL A 27 1.79 9.86 3.24
C VAL A 27 1.01 10.51 2.10
N VAL A 28 -0.24 10.84 2.36
CA VAL A 28 -1.09 11.59 1.42
C VAL A 28 -1.21 13.03 1.93
N SER A 29 -0.52 13.94 1.25
CA SER A 29 -0.54 15.37 1.54
C SER A 29 -1.74 16.04 0.88
N ASN A 30 -2.28 17.09 1.51
CA ASN A 30 -3.43 17.88 1.02
C ASN A 30 -4.79 17.16 0.93
N THR A 31 -4.90 15.87 1.25
CA THR A 31 -6.20 15.18 1.21
C THR A 31 -6.27 13.97 2.14
N SER A 32 -7.42 13.81 2.79
CA SER A 32 -7.72 12.69 3.70
C SER A 32 -8.34 11.49 2.99
N ARG A 33 -8.13 11.38 1.67
CA ARG A 33 -8.60 10.23 0.89
C ARG A 33 -7.78 8.98 1.22
N GLN A 34 -8.40 7.82 1.06
CA GLN A 34 -7.65 6.57 1.06
C GLN A 34 -6.63 6.54 -0.10
N PRO A 35 -5.43 5.98 0.12
CA PRO A 35 -4.43 5.79 -0.92
C PRO A 35 -4.98 4.88 -2.02
N THR A 36 -4.68 5.23 -3.26
CA THR A 36 -5.11 4.44 -4.42
C THR A 36 -4.24 3.20 -4.62
N GLN A 37 -4.73 2.23 -5.38
CA GLN A 37 -3.98 1.03 -5.72
C GLN A 37 -2.61 1.36 -6.33
N LYS A 38 -2.54 2.41 -7.16
CA LYS A 38 -1.30 2.85 -7.78
C LYS A 38 -0.29 3.35 -6.73
N GLU A 39 -0.70 4.21 -5.82
CA GLU A 39 0.15 4.71 -4.73
C GLU A 39 0.64 3.57 -3.83
N ILE A 40 -0.22 2.59 -3.56
CA ILE A 40 0.14 1.40 -2.79
C ILE A 40 1.20 0.57 -3.50
N ILE A 41 1.04 0.34 -4.81
CA ILE A 41 2.00 -0.37 -5.65
C ILE A 41 3.34 0.37 -5.66
N GLU A 42 3.32 1.68 -5.85
CA GLU A 42 4.52 2.51 -5.87
C GLU A 42 5.24 2.48 -4.51
N ALA A 43 4.51 2.60 -3.40
CA ALA A 43 5.08 2.50 -2.05
C ALA A 43 5.66 1.11 -1.76
N LEU A 44 4.98 0.03 -2.17
CA LEU A 44 5.47 -1.35 -2.04
C LEU A 44 6.73 -1.58 -2.88
N ASN A 45 6.73 -1.11 -4.12
CA ASN A 45 7.89 -1.24 -5.00
C ASN A 45 9.07 -0.38 -4.51
N ALA A 46 8.82 0.78 -3.91
CA ALA A 46 9.86 1.61 -3.31
C ALA A 46 10.47 0.98 -2.05
N LYS A 47 9.64 0.38 -1.18
CA LYS A 47 10.10 -0.22 0.10
C LYS A 47 10.74 -1.59 -0.07
N TYR A 48 10.19 -2.43 -0.94
CA TYR A 48 10.58 -3.85 -1.07
C TYR A 48 11.27 -4.18 -2.40
N GLY A 49 11.37 -3.22 -3.33
CA GLY A 49 12.05 -3.36 -4.60
C GLY A 49 11.10 -3.42 -5.80
N ALA A 50 11.60 -3.00 -6.96
CA ALA A 50 10.81 -2.90 -8.19
C ALA A 50 10.21 -4.26 -8.61
N GLY A 51 8.91 -4.26 -8.90
CA GLY A 51 8.18 -5.45 -9.31
C GLY A 51 7.74 -6.35 -8.15
N THR A 52 7.78 -5.87 -6.91
CA THR A 52 7.15 -6.52 -5.75
C THR A 52 5.63 -6.52 -5.90
N ALA A 53 5.07 -5.37 -6.23
CA ALA A 53 3.65 -5.18 -6.47
C ALA A 53 3.37 -4.96 -7.97
N LYS A 54 2.39 -5.69 -8.51
CA LYS A 54 1.99 -5.61 -9.91
C LYS A 54 0.68 -4.83 -10.07
N PRO A 55 0.46 -4.16 -11.22
CA PRO A 55 -0.86 -3.62 -11.56
C PRO A 55 -1.90 -4.76 -11.62
N GLY A 56 -3.11 -4.49 -11.11
CA GLY A 56 -4.20 -5.48 -10.98
C GLY A 56 -4.40 -6.07 -9.58
N LEU A 57 -3.62 -5.64 -8.59
CA LEU A 57 -3.80 -6.04 -7.19
C LEU A 57 -5.10 -5.51 -6.60
N SER A 58 -6.01 -6.40 -6.18
CA SER A 58 -7.25 -5.96 -5.51
C SER A 58 -6.95 -5.35 -4.14
N LEU A 59 -7.48 -4.15 -3.90
CA LEU A 59 -7.41 -3.45 -2.60
C LEU A 59 -7.99 -4.29 -1.46
N LEU A 60 -8.93 -5.20 -1.75
CA LEU A 60 -9.52 -6.15 -0.78
C LEU A 60 -8.49 -7.05 -0.08
N ASN A 61 -7.34 -7.29 -0.74
CA ASN A 61 -6.26 -8.09 -0.16
C ASN A 61 -5.37 -7.30 0.80
N PHE A 62 -5.59 -5.99 0.92
CA PHE A 62 -4.84 -5.08 1.78
C PHE A 62 -5.77 -4.49 2.85
N ASP A 63 -5.22 -4.34 4.05
CA ASP A 63 -5.81 -3.58 5.13
C ASP A 63 -5.26 -2.15 5.06
N ILE A 64 -6.14 -1.18 4.85
CA ILE A 64 -5.77 0.23 4.69
C ILE A 64 -6.32 0.97 5.90
N VAL A 65 -5.43 1.36 6.81
CA VAL A 65 -5.78 2.01 8.08
C VAL A 65 -5.18 3.40 8.10
N LYS A 66 -5.96 4.39 8.49
CA LYS A 66 -5.49 5.76 8.74
C LYS A 66 -4.78 5.81 10.09
N LEU A 67 -3.59 6.41 10.12
CA LEU A 67 -2.80 6.67 11.32
C LEU A 67 -2.98 8.12 11.80
#